data_AF-A0A1B8C155-F1
#
_entry.id   AF-A0A1B8C155-F1
#
_cell.length_a   1.000
_cell.length_b   1.000
_cell.length_c   1.000
_cell.angle_alpha   90.00
_cell.angle_beta   90.00
_cell.angle_gamma   90.00
#
_symmetry.space_group_name_H-M   'P 1'
#
loop_
_entity.id
_entity.type
_entity.pdbx_description
1 polymer ?
#
loop_
_entity_poly.entity_id
_entity_poly.type
_entity_poly.pdbx_seq_one_letter_code
_entity_poly.pdbx_strand_id
1 'polypeptide(L)'
;MIFEKISLNFVFCDLAFETYTSFASAKSSKLMFPSCSKLVQQSQRLVIGKNGGDEIQQHLETIRESSVNRSAFVLVLIDADPDGYVFDDKYLLRGTNGGREAALVLKSELQRELRQTSPNVAELPFILKLYANVDKLREAMFRHGIEEASNLLRDFCRGFCQTGGLSEFIDVGDGKDRADHQIKGVLEHFKENPCCMHIVLGGCHDNGYVCDLDIIKSEGSLQDRITLLKSFQTGRQYGDLPFKSIHLPSLFRTQSKPQLSYSEIYDHVVGRRA
;
A
#
# COMPACT_ATOMS: atom_id res chain seq x y z
N MET A 1 -37.60 7.95 -21.84
CA MET A 1 -37.25 7.25 -20.57
C MET A 1 -36.66 5.84 -20.79
N ILE A 2 -35.83 5.61 -21.81
CA ILE A 2 -35.09 4.33 -22.01
C ILE A 2 -33.58 4.59 -22.25
N PHE A 3 -33.17 5.80 -22.66
CA PHE A 3 -31.77 6.15 -22.92
C PHE A 3 -30.90 6.40 -21.67
N GLU A 4 -31.48 6.72 -20.51
CA GLU A 4 -30.69 6.97 -19.28
C GLU A 4 -30.26 5.70 -18.52
N LYS A 5 -30.85 4.53 -18.82
CA LYS A 5 -30.46 3.26 -18.17
C LYS A 5 -29.34 2.52 -18.90
N ILE A 6 -28.96 2.95 -20.11
CA ILE A 6 -27.94 2.26 -20.93
C ILE A 6 -26.53 2.84 -20.68
N SER A 7 -26.40 4.12 -20.31
CA SER A 7 -25.08 4.76 -20.07
C SER A 7 -24.32 4.28 -18.83
N LEU A 8 -25.00 3.75 -17.81
CA LEU A 8 -24.33 3.33 -16.56
C LEU A 8 -23.72 1.92 -16.63
N ASN A 9 -24.21 1.05 -17.52
CA ASN A 9 -23.71 -0.33 -17.63
C ASN A 9 -22.57 -0.50 -18.66
N PHE A 10 -22.35 0.48 -19.52
CA PHE A 10 -21.30 0.43 -20.56
C PHE A 10 -19.89 0.74 -19.99
N VAL A 11 -19.82 1.61 -18.99
CA VAL A 11 -18.55 2.16 -18.46
C VAL A 11 -17.74 1.16 -17.62
N PHE A 12 -18.39 0.14 -17.05
CA PHE A 12 -17.68 -0.90 -16.29
C PHE A 12 -16.98 -1.95 -17.17
N CYS A 13 -17.30 -2.02 -18.47
CA CYS A 13 -16.92 -3.16 -19.30
C CYS A 13 -15.57 -3.00 -20.02
N ASP A 14 -15.15 -1.79 -20.35
CA ASP A 14 -13.92 -1.58 -21.16
C ASP A 14 -12.62 -1.64 -20.33
N LEU A 15 -12.64 -1.24 -19.05
CA LEU A 15 -11.48 -1.44 -18.16
C LEU A 15 -11.20 -2.92 -17.84
N ALA A 16 -12.22 -3.77 -17.91
CA ALA A 16 -12.07 -5.20 -17.75
C ALA A 16 -11.52 -5.88 -19.03
N PHE A 17 -11.70 -5.29 -20.22
CA PHE A 17 -11.35 -5.93 -21.49
C PHE A 17 -9.83 -5.92 -21.77
N GLU A 18 -9.12 -4.84 -21.41
CA GLU A 18 -7.66 -4.75 -21.54
C GLU A 18 -6.92 -5.58 -20.46
N THR A 19 -7.50 -5.79 -19.28
CA THR A 19 -6.95 -6.72 -18.28
C THR A 19 -7.24 -8.18 -18.60
N TYR A 20 -8.38 -8.51 -19.24
CA TYR A 20 -8.72 -9.89 -19.59
C TYR A 20 -7.91 -10.44 -20.77
N THR A 21 -7.51 -9.59 -21.72
CA THR A 21 -6.72 -10.02 -22.89
C THR A 21 -5.27 -10.35 -22.54
N SER A 22 -4.69 -9.78 -21.48
CA SER A 22 -3.36 -10.20 -20.99
C SER A 22 -3.42 -11.45 -20.09
N PHE A 23 -4.51 -11.64 -19.33
CA PHE A 23 -4.66 -12.80 -18.44
C PHE A 23 -5.06 -14.11 -19.14
N ALA A 24 -5.64 -14.07 -20.34
CA ALA A 24 -6.05 -15.26 -21.09
C ALA A 24 -4.88 -16.17 -21.53
N SER A 25 -3.62 -15.74 -21.37
CA SER A 25 -2.44 -16.59 -21.60
C SER A 25 -2.03 -17.43 -20.38
N ALA A 26 -2.59 -17.20 -19.19
CA ALA A 26 -2.19 -17.90 -17.97
C ALA A 26 -3.31 -18.82 -17.46
N LYS A 27 -3.15 -20.13 -17.65
CA LYS A 27 -3.99 -21.16 -17.03
C LYS A 27 -3.76 -21.19 -15.52
N SER A 28 -4.50 -20.40 -14.73
CA SER A 28 -4.90 -20.81 -13.37
C SER A 28 -5.97 -19.93 -12.72
N SER A 29 -6.79 -20.59 -11.91
CA SER A 29 -7.67 -20.10 -10.84
C SER A 29 -8.91 -19.27 -11.17
N LYS A 30 -10.03 -20.02 -11.22
CA LYS A 30 -11.33 -19.74 -10.57
C LYS A 30 -11.30 -18.62 -9.49
N LEU A 31 -11.66 -17.42 -9.90
CA LEU A 31 -12.58 -16.55 -9.14
C LEU A 31 -13.33 -15.68 -10.16
N MET A 32 -14.28 -16.28 -10.86
CA MET A 32 -15.13 -15.56 -11.81
C MET A 32 -16.21 -14.78 -11.04
N PHE A 33 -16.21 -13.46 -11.18
CA PHE A 33 -17.39 -12.64 -10.89
C PHE A 33 -18.47 -12.98 -11.94
N PRO A 34 -19.65 -13.51 -11.56
CA PRO A 34 -20.68 -13.97 -12.51
C PRO A 34 -21.30 -12.87 -13.39
N SER A 35 -20.96 -11.60 -13.14
CA SER A 35 -21.57 -10.46 -13.83
C SER A 35 -20.88 -10.08 -15.15
N CYS A 36 -19.61 -10.47 -15.37
CA CYS A 36 -18.87 -10.08 -16.58
C CYS A 36 -19.18 -10.94 -17.82
N SER A 37 -19.67 -12.17 -17.67
CA SER A 37 -19.79 -13.10 -18.80
C SER A 37 -20.89 -12.74 -19.81
N LYS A 38 -21.90 -11.97 -19.40
CA LYS A 38 -23.00 -11.53 -20.28
C LYS A 38 -22.73 -10.22 -21.01
N LEU A 39 -21.79 -9.41 -20.52
CA LEU A 39 -21.49 -8.08 -21.09
C LEU A 39 -20.47 -8.16 -22.24
N VAL A 40 -19.55 -9.12 -22.19
CA VAL A 40 -18.50 -9.32 -23.23
C VAL A 40 -19.07 -9.72 -24.60
N GLN A 41 -20.25 -10.34 -24.66
CA GLN A 41 -20.87 -10.71 -25.94
C GLN A 41 -21.56 -9.54 -26.67
N GLN A 42 -21.76 -8.39 -26.01
CA GLN A 42 -22.56 -7.29 -26.56
C GLN A 42 -21.75 -6.17 -27.22
N SER A 43 -20.42 -6.13 -27.06
CA SER A 43 -19.55 -5.06 -27.55
C SER A 43 -19.05 -5.21 -28.99
N GLN A 44 -19.45 -6.26 -29.73
CA GLN A 44 -18.91 -6.56 -31.06
C GLN A 44 -19.59 -5.91 -32.27
N ARG A 45 -20.45 -4.89 -32.11
CA ARG A 45 -21.04 -4.20 -33.27
C ARG A 45 -21.21 -2.72 -33.03
N LEU A 46 -20.29 -1.91 -33.55
CA LEU A 46 -20.57 -0.63 -34.22
C LEU A 46 -19.27 -0.09 -34.85
N VAL A 47 -19.12 -0.34 -36.15
CA VAL A 47 -18.15 0.36 -37.02
C VAL A 47 -18.99 1.12 -38.05
N ILE A 48 -19.11 2.45 -37.96
CA ILE A 48 -19.55 3.27 -39.11
C ILE A 48 -18.95 4.69 -39.06
N GLY A 49 -18.26 5.08 -40.14
CA GLY A 49 -18.18 6.47 -40.63
C GLY A 49 -16.89 7.25 -40.36
N LYS A 50 -16.03 7.42 -41.39
CA LYS A 50 -14.71 8.07 -41.34
C LYS A 50 -14.66 9.57 -40.91
N ASN A 51 -15.80 10.24 -40.72
CA ASN A 51 -15.86 11.62 -40.20
C ASN A 51 -16.45 11.73 -38.78
N GLY A 52 -17.06 10.66 -38.25
CA GLY A 52 -17.53 10.60 -36.87
C GLY A 52 -16.55 9.89 -35.93
N GLY A 53 -15.51 9.26 -36.49
CA GLY A 53 -14.49 8.54 -35.73
C GLY A 53 -13.69 9.45 -34.79
N ASP A 54 -13.28 10.62 -35.26
CA ASP A 54 -12.44 11.54 -34.48
C ASP A 54 -13.21 12.17 -33.31
N GLU A 55 -14.48 12.56 -33.52
CA GLU A 55 -15.35 13.09 -32.45
C GLU A 55 -15.66 12.03 -31.40
N ILE A 56 -15.95 10.79 -31.83
CA ILE A 56 -16.17 9.66 -30.92
C ILE A 56 -14.88 9.36 -30.16
N GLN A 57 -13.74 9.36 -30.83
CA GLN A 57 -12.45 9.07 -30.21
C GLN A 57 -12.05 10.15 -29.18
N GLN A 58 -12.26 11.43 -29.49
CA GLN A 58 -12.06 12.52 -28.55
C GLN A 58 -13.02 12.43 -27.34
N HIS A 59 -14.27 12.04 -27.59
CA HIS A 59 -15.25 11.83 -26.52
C HIS A 59 -14.86 10.64 -25.62
N LEU A 60 -14.41 9.53 -26.20
CA LEU A 60 -13.91 8.36 -25.48
C LEU A 60 -12.68 8.70 -24.63
N GLU A 61 -11.74 9.46 -25.18
CA GLU A 61 -10.53 9.89 -24.47
C GLU A 61 -10.88 10.80 -23.28
N THR A 62 -11.80 11.75 -23.47
CA THR A 62 -12.32 12.60 -22.38
C THR A 62 -12.99 11.77 -21.28
N ILE A 63 -13.81 10.78 -21.65
CA ILE A 63 -14.45 9.87 -20.68
C ILE A 63 -13.39 9.06 -19.94
N ARG A 64 -12.38 8.55 -20.64
CA ARG A 64 -11.28 7.77 -20.05
C ARG A 64 -10.48 8.60 -19.05
N GLU A 65 -10.02 9.78 -19.43
CA GLU A 65 -9.29 10.71 -18.57
C GLU A 65 -10.12 11.10 -17.33
N SER A 66 -11.39 11.44 -17.52
CA SER A 66 -12.27 11.79 -16.40
C SER A 66 -12.49 10.60 -15.44
N SER A 67 -12.57 9.39 -15.95
CA SER A 67 -12.74 8.17 -15.14
C SER A 67 -11.49 7.82 -14.34
N VAL A 68 -10.31 7.94 -14.97
CA VAL A 68 -9.02 7.77 -14.30
C VAL A 68 -8.84 8.83 -13.20
N ASN A 69 -9.10 10.10 -13.50
CA ASN A 69 -8.98 11.18 -12.52
C ASN A 69 -9.91 10.99 -11.30
N ARG A 70 -11.13 10.47 -11.52
CA ARG A 70 -12.07 10.17 -10.43
C ARG A 70 -11.66 8.97 -9.57
N SER A 71 -10.87 8.07 -10.14
CA SER A 71 -10.44 6.83 -9.50
C SER A 71 -8.98 6.90 -9.03
N ALA A 72 -8.32 8.05 -9.20
CA ALA A 72 -6.91 8.23 -8.90
C ALA A 72 -6.62 8.14 -7.39
N PHE A 73 -5.49 7.53 -7.02
CA PHE A 73 -5.07 7.35 -5.63
C PHE A 73 -3.55 7.31 -5.47
N VAL A 74 -3.11 7.48 -4.22
CA VAL A 74 -1.74 7.18 -3.77
C VAL A 74 -1.76 5.83 -3.04
N LEU A 75 -0.91 4.91 -3.45
CA LEU A 75 -0.73 3.63 -2.78
C LEU A 75 0.43 3.72 -1.79
N VAL A 76 0.21 3.27 -0.56
CA VAL A 76 1.24 3.22 0.48
C VAL A 76 1.42 1.78 0.89
N LEU A 77 2.61 1.24 0.64
CA LEU A 77 3.01 -0.12 0.99
C LEU A 77 4.08 -0.03 2.07
N ILE A 78 3.79 -0.57 3.26
CA ILE A 78 4.75 -0.57 4.37
C ILE A 78 4.96 -2.00 4.83
N ASP A 79 6.22 -2.40 4.84
CA ASP A 79 6.71 -3.61 5.48
C ASP A 79 6.94 -3.29 6.96
N ALA A 80 5.92 -3.56 7.79
CA ALA A 80 5.90 -3.25 9.21
C ALA A 80 6.73 -4.25 10.02
N ASP A 81 8.04 -4.29 9.71
CA ASP A 81 9.04 -5.13 10.37
C ASP A 81 9.54 -4.51 11.69
N PRO A 82 9.73 -5.31 12.76
CA PRO A 82 10.26 -4.84 14.04
C PRO A 82 11.62 -4.12 13.98
N ASP A 83 12.44 -4.40 12.97
CA ASP A 83 13.79 -3.80 12.82
C ASP A 83 13.78 -2.48 12.04
N GLY A 84 12.61 -1.96 11.62
CA GLY A 84 12.55 -0.67 10.93
C GLY A 84 11.28 0.14 11.11
N TYR A 85 10.11 -0.47 10.90
CA TYR A 85 8.84 0.27 10.76
C TYR A 85 7.92 0.07 11.96
N VAL A 86 8.47 0.26 13.15
CA VAL A 86 7.71 0.19 14.40
C VAL A 86 7.16 1.55 14.77
N PHE A 87 5.84 1.62 14.99
CA PHE A 87 5.20 2.83 15.50
C PHE A 87 5.77 3.25 16.85
N ASP A 88 5.78 4.56 17.10
CA ASP A 88 6.16 5.11 18.39
C ASP A 88 5.24 4.57 19.50
N ASP A 89 5.83 4.33 20.67
CA ASP A 89 5.16 3.72 21.82
C ASP A 89 3.93 4.51 22.25
N LYS A 90 3.92 5.84 22.06
CA LYS A 90 2.78 6.70 22.37
C LYS A 90 1.52 6.32 21.60
N TYR A 91 1.64 5.65 20.45
CA TYR A 91 0.51 5.09 19.72
C TYR A 91 0.24 3.66 20.17
N LEU A 92 1.26 2.82 20.25
CA LEU A 92 1.10 1.39 20.57
C LEU A 92 0.44 1.16 21.95
N LEU A 93 0.85 1.93 22.97
CA LEU A 93 0.32 1.83 24.34
C LEU A 93 -1.13 2.30 24.48
N ARG A 94 -1.74 2.85 23.42
CA ARG A 94 -3.13 3.33 23.41
C ARG A 94 -4.09 2.39 22.67
N GLY A 95 -3.63 1.19 22.29
CA GLY A 95 -4.45 0.17 21.64
C GLY A 95 -5.28 0.74 20.50
N THR A 96 -6.61 0.54 20.52
CA THR A 96 -7.52 1.01 19.47
C THR A 96 -7.45 2.51 19.21
N ASN A 97 -7.37 3.36 20.25
CA ASN A 97 -7.30 4.81 20.04
C ASN A 97 -5.97 5.21 19.40
N GLY A 98 -4.88 4.56 19.80
CA GLY A 98 -3.57 4.77 19.22
C GLY A 98 -3.48 4.33 17.77
N GLY A 99 -4.09 3.19 17.42
CA GLY A 99 -4.18 2.73 16.03
C GLY A 99 -4.95 3.69 15.13
N ARG A 100 -6.07 4.23 15.63
CA ARG A 100 -6.84 5.25 14.89
C ARG A 100 -6.04 6.51 14.64
N GLU A 101 -5.38 7.01 15.68
CA GLU A 101 -4.54 8.20 15.57
C GLU A 101 -3.36 7.98 14.63
N ALA A 102 -2.67 6.84 14.73
CA ALA A 102 -1.55 6.49 13.88
C ALA A 102 -1.93 6.47 12.39
N ALA A 103 -3.10 5.93 12.02
CA ALA A 103 -3.59 5.96 10.64
C ALA A 103 -3.84 7.39 10.13
N LEU A 104 -4.45 8.26 10.96
CA LEU A 104 -4.68 9.66 10.60
C LEU A 104 -3.37 10.44 10.46
N VAL A 105 -2.44 10.25 11.39
CA VAL A 105 -1.12 10.91 11.36
C VAL A 105 -0.31 10.42 10.17
N LEU A 106 -0.27 9.11 9.89
CA LEU A 106 0.40 8.55 8.72
C LEU A 106 -0.09 9.21 7.44
N LYS A 107 -1.40 9.24 7.22
CA LYS A 107 -1.98 9.91 6.05
C LYS A 107 -1.56 11.38 6.01
N SER A 108 -1.73 12.12 7.12
CA SER A 108 -1.51 13.56 7.16
C SER A 108 -0.05 13.95 6.90
N GLU A 109 0.89 13.18 7.47
CA GLU A 109 2.32 13.39 7.28
C GLU A 109 2.75 13.04 5.85
N LEU A 110 2.27 11.92 5.28
CA LEU A 110 2.52 11.59 3.87
C LEU A 110 1.96 12.65 2.93
N GLN A 111 0.75 13.16 3.21
CA GLN A 111 0.15 14.25 2.46
C GLN A 111 1.01 15.51 2.51
N ARG A 112 1.56 15.84 3.70
CA ARG A 112 2.44 17.00 3.91
C ARG A 112 3.74 16.87 3.13
N GLU A 113 4.37 15.70 3.17
CA GLU A 113 5.62 15.42 2.44
C GLU A 113 5.40 15.42 0.90
N LEU A 114 4.30 14.82 0.43
CA LEU A 114 3.97 14.82 -1.00
C LEU A 114 3.58 16.20 -1.52
N ARG A 115 2.97 17.07 -0.72
CA ARG A 115 2.73 18.47 -1.14
C ARG A 115 4.03 19.20 -1.51
N GLN A 116 5.15 18.86 -0.90
CA GLN A 116 6.44 19.49 -1.17
C GLN A 116 7.13 18.88 -2.40
N THR A 117 6.95 17.58 -2.63
CA THR A 117 7.74 16.81 -3.59
C THR A 117 6.99 16.40 -4.86
N SER A 118 5.68 16.21 -4.76
CA SER A 118 4.75 15.77 -5.83
C SER A 118 3.34 16.35 -5.57
N PRO A 119 3.15 17.68 -5.69
CA PRO A 119 1.92 18.37 -5.26
C PRO A 119 0.66 17.92 -6.02
N ASN A 120 0.81 17.41 -7.25
CA ASN A 120 -0.28 16.93 -8.09
C ASN A 120 -0.99 15.68 -7.55
N VAL A 121 -0.32 14.88 -6.71
CA VAL A 121 -0.88 13.65 -6.13
C VAL A 121 -1.22 13.79 -4.65
N ALA A 122 -0.79 14.87 -4.01
CA ALA A 122 -0.85 15.02 -2.57
C ALA A 122 -2.29 15.08 -2.03
N GLU A 123 -3.27 15.54 -2.82
CA GLU A 123 -4.67 15.64 -2.40
C GLU A 123 -5.52 14.42 -2.81
N LEU A 124 -4.91 13.41 -3.44
CA LEU A 124 -5.60 12.18 -3.82
C LEU A 124 -5.93 11.32 -2.58
N PRO A 125 -6.91 10.41 -2.67
CA PRO A 125 -7.12 9.36 -1.68
C PRO A 125 -5.86 8.52 -1.46
N PHE A 126 -5.57 8.18 -0.20
CA PHE A 126 -4.45 7.31 0.17
C PHE A 126 -4.98 5.94 0.55
N ILE A 127 -4.45 4.90 -0.09
CA ILE A 127 -4.66 3.50 0.28
C ILE A 127 -3.45 3.06 1.11
N LEU A 128 -3.65 2.84 2.40
CA LEU A 128 -2.60 2.45 3.34
C LEU A 128 -2.63 0.93 3.54
N LYS A 129 -1.57 0.24 3.14
CA LYS A 129 -1.41 -1.20 3.34
C LYS A 129 -0.14 -1.48 4.12
N LEU A 130 -0.31 -1.92 5.36
CA LEU A 130 0.76 -2.34 6.24
C LEU A 130 0.79 -3.86 6.28
N TYR A 131 1.94 -4.46 5.97
CA TYR A 131 2.15 -5.90 6.02
C TYR A 131 3.06 -6.20 7.19
N ALA A 132 2.63 -7.06 8.10
CA ALA A 132 3.44 -7.45 9.25
C ALA A 132 3.23 -8.94 9.53
N ASN A 133 4.24 -9.61 10.08
CA ASN A 133 3.98 -10.77 10.91
C ASN A 133 3.63 -10.25 12.32
N VAL A 134 2.35 -10.31 12.68
CA VAL A 134 1.85 -9.71 13.94
C VAL A 134 2.44 -10.41 15.16
N ASP A 135 2.69 -11.72 15.07
CA ASP A 135 3.25 -12.51 16.16
C ASP A 135 4.73 -12.15 16.41
N LYS A 136 5.55 -12.04 15.36
CA LYS A 136 6.94 -11.55 15.46
C LYS A 136 7.01 -10.12 15.99
N LEU A 137 6.10 -9.27 15.55
CA LEU A 137 6.02 -7.89 16.04
C LEU A 137 5.68 -7.86 17.54
N ARG A 138 4.75 -8.71 17.99
CA ARG A 138 4.41 -8.90 19.41
C ARG A 138 5.61 -9.39 20.22
N GLU A 139 6.29 -10.43 19.74
CA GLU A 139 7.48 -11.00 20.39
C GLU A 139 8.62 -9.97 20.48
N ALA A 140 8.83 -9.18 19.44
CA ALA A 140 9.81 -8.09 19.46
C ALA A 140 9.45 -7.05 20.53
N MET A 141 8.19 -6.62 20.64
CA MET A 141 7.75 -5.69 21.69
C MET A 141 8.00 -6.23 23.09
N PHE A 142 7.75 -7.51 23.32
CA PHE A 142 8.05 -8.17 24.60
C PHE A 142 9.56 -8.18 24.90
N ARG A 143 10.39 -8.59 23.93
CA ARG A 143 11.87 -8.59 24.06
C ARG A 143 12.46 -7.20 24.29
N HIS A 144 11.76 -6.14 23.91
CA HIS A 144 12.18 -4.75 24.13
C HIS A 144 11.55 -4.09 25.38
N GLY A 145 10.93 -4.89 26.26
CA GLY A 145 10.40 -4.43 27.54
C GLY A 145 9.13 -3.58 27.44
N ILE A 146 8.34 -3.75 26.37
CA ILE A 146 7.05 -3.08 26.18
C ILE A 146 5.94 -4.12 26.12
N GLU A 147 5.88 -4.96 27.16
CA GLU A 147 4.88 -6.02 27.29
C GLU A 147 3.44 -5.49 27.17
N GLU A 148 3.16 -4.31 27.74
CA GLU A 148 1.85 -3.68 27.62
C GLU A 148 1.45 -3.40 26.16
N ALA A 149 2.39 -2.90 25.34
CA ALA A 149 2.14 -2.69 23.91
C ALA A 149 1.93 -4.01 23.16
N SER A 150 2.66 -5.07 23.53
CA SER A 150 2.46 -6.43 23.00
C SER A 150 1.02 -6.91 23.21
N ASN A 151 0.46 -6.68 24.40
CA ASN A 151 -0.92 -7.04 24.73
C ASN A 151 -1.95 -6.20 23.97
N LEU A 152 -1.63 -4.93 23.69
CA LEU A 152 -2.50 -3.98 22.99
C LEU A 152 -2.36 -4.02 21.46
N LEU A 153 -1.41 -4.79 20.91
CA LEU A 153 -1.09 -4.77 19.48
C LEU A 153 -2.30 -5.12 18.59
N ARG A 154 -3.11 -6.12 18.99
CA ARG A 154 -4.32 -6.49 18.24
C ARG A 154 -5.33 -5.34 18.21
N ASP A 155 -5.52 -4.66 19.34
CA ASP A 155 -6.43 -3.52 19.45
C ASP A 155 -5.91 -2.33 18.65
N PHE A 156 -4.59 -2.12 18.62
CA PHE A 156 -3.93 -1.15 17.76
C PHE A 156 -4.20 -1.44 16.28
N CYS A 157 -3.93 -2.65 15.78
CA CYS A 157 -4.18 -3.01 14.39
C CYS A 157 -5.66 -2.82 14.03
N ARG A 158 -6.58 -3.19 14.93
CA ARG A 158 -8.03 -2.97 14.74
C ARG A 158 -8.36 -1.48 14.63
N GLY A 159 -7.80 -0.65 15.50
CA GLY A 159 -7.99 0.80 15.46
C GLY A 159 -7.49 1.42 14.16
N PHE A 160 -6.34 0.96 13.68
CA PHE A 160 -5.77 1.36 12.40
C PHE A 160 -6.73 1.04 11.24
N CYS A 161 -7.21 -0.21 11.13
CA CYS A 161 -8.13 -0.63 10.07
C CYS A 161 -9.50 0.06 10.10
N GLN A 162 -9.94 0.54 11.26
CA GLN A 162 -11.23 1.24 11.41
C GLN A 162 -11.20 2.70 10.95
N THR A 163 -10.05 3.20 10.47
CA THR A 163 -9.84 4.61 10.20
C THR A 163 -9.75 4.90 8.70
N GLY A 164 -10.42 5.95 8.25
CA GLY A 164 -10.25 6.49 6.89
C GLY A 164 -10.77 5.62 5.74
N GLY A 165 -11.32 4.43 6.02
CA GLY A 165 -11.96 3.54 5.03
C GLY A 165 -11.02 2.84 4.03
N LEU A 166 -9.77 3.29 3.92
CA LEU A 166 -8.73 2.77 3.02
C LEU A 166 -7.43 2.43 3.78
N SER A 167 -7.56 2.07 5.06
CA SER A 167 -6.43 1.67 5.90
C SER A 167 -6.53 0.18 6.23
N GLU A 168 -5.47 -0.55 5.95
CA GLU A 168 -5.39 -1.99 6.14
C GLU A 168 -4.10 -2.35 6.88
N PHE A 169 -4.24 -3.25 7.84
CA PHE A 169 -3.16 -3.90 8.55
C PHE A 169 -3.27 -5.40 8.32
N ILE A 170 -2.36 -5.95 7.52
CA ILE A 170 -2.39 -7.29 6.98
C ILE A 170 -1.39 -8.15 7.74
N ASP A 171 -1.91 -9.12 8.50
CA ASP A 171 -1.10 -10.17 9.11
C ASP A 171 -0.71 -11.20 8.05
N VAL A 172 0.58 -11.27 7.72
CA VAL A 172 1.11 -12.24 6.75
C VAL A 172 1.49 -13.58 7.38
N GLY A 173 1.41 -13.67 8.72
CA GLY A 173 1.73 -14.87 9.48
C GLY A 173 3.17 -15.34 9.34
N ASP A 174 3.39 -16.60 9.71
CA ASP A 174 4.72 -17.19 9.75
C ASP A 174 5.28 -17.57 8.38
N GLY A 175 6.60 -17.43 8.30
CA GLY A 175 7.38 -17.69 7.11
C GLY A 175 8.41 -16.59 6.89
N LYS A 176 9.48 -16.97 6.20
CA LYS A 176 10.49 -16.02 5.75
C LYS A 176 9.96 -15.27 4.53
N ASP A 177 10.23 -13.96 4.45
CA ASP A 177 9.96 -13.09 3.29
C ASP A 177 8.47 -13.08 2.84
N ARG A 178 7.53 -13.34 3.77
CA ARG A 178 6.08 -13.34 3.47
C ARG A 178 5.55 -11.94 3.19
N ALA A 179 6.01 -10.95 3.96
CA ALA A 179 5.67 -9.55 3.75
C ALA A 179 6.24 -9.07 2.40
N ASP A 180 7.52 -9.36 2.15
CA ASP A 180 8.20 -9.10 0.88
C ASP A 180 7.43 -9.66 -0.30
N HIS A 181 7.04 -10.93 -0.23
CA HIS A 181 6.31 -11.58 -1.32
C HIS A 181 5.00 -10.86 -1.64
N GLN A 182 4.23 -10.48 -0.61
CA GLN A 182 2.96 -9.76 -0.79
C GLN A 182 3.19 -8.35 -1.34
N ILE A 183 4.14 -7.60 -0.75
CA ILE A 183 4.44 -6.23 -1.16
C ILE A 183 4.95 -6.20 -2.59
N LYS A 184 5.86 -7.10 -2.98
CA LYS A 184 6.36 -7.20 -4.36
C LYS A 184 5.25 -7.52 -5.35
N GLY A 185 4.36 -8.45 -5.02
CA GLY A 185 3.21 -8.76 -5.85
C GLY A 185 2.26 -7.57 -6.04
N VAL A 186 2.00 -6.82 -4.98
CA VAL A 186 1.15 -5.61 -5.05
C VAL A 186 1.85 -4.47 -5.79
N LEU A 187 3.14 -4.26 -5.54
CA LEU A 187 3.95 -3.28 -6.26
C LEU A 187 3.93 -3.56 -7.76
N GLU A 188 4.21 -4.79 -8.17
CA GLU A 188 4.21 -5.21 -9.57
C GLU A 188 2.83 -5.00 -10.22
N HIS A 189 1.75 -5.30 -9.50
CA HIS A 189 0.39 -5.12 -10.01
C HIS A 189 0.00 -3.65 -10.21
N PHE A 190 0.43 -2.76 -9.31
CA PHE A 190 -0.02 -1.36 -9.30
C PHE A 190 0.94 -0.37 -9.95
N LYS A 191 2.21 -0.73 -10.20
CA LYS A 191 3.20 0.19 -10.78
C LYS A 191 2.76 0.76 -12.14
N GLU A 192 2.07 -0.04 -12.96
CA GLU A 192 1.54 0.37 -14.27
C GLU A 192 0.04 0.72 -14.25
N ASN A 193 -0.61 0.65 -13.09
CA ASN A 193 -2.04 0.98 -12.99
C ASN A 193 -2.24 2.49 -13.25
N PRO A 194 -3.08 2.89 -14.22
CA PRO A 194 -3.24 4.29 -14.61
C PRO A 194 -3.92 5.14 -13.52
N CYS A 195 -4.64 4.53 -12.57
CA CYS A 195 -5.24 5.22 -11.44
C CYS A 195 -4.29 5.32 -10.23
N CYS A 196 -3.24 4.49 -10.17
CA CYS A 196 -2.27 4.52 -9.08
C CYS A 196 -1.24 5.63 -9.34
N MET A 197 -1.56 6.88 -9.04
CA MET A 197 -0.73 8.01 -9.49
C MET A 197 0.64 8.07 -8.82
N HIS A 198 0.76 7.53 -7.60
CA HIS A 198 2.00 7.54 -6.82
C HIS A 198 2.07 6.35 -5.86
N ILE A 199 3.27 5.86 -5.59
CA ILE A 199 3.54 4.78 -4.65
C ILE A 199 4.54 5.27 -3.59
N VAL A 200 4.17 5.11 -2.32
CA VAL A 200 5.09 5.25 -1.19
C VAL A 200 5.46 3.87 -0.69
N LEU A 201 6.75 3.54 -0.70
CA LEU A 201 7.26 2.24 -0.25
C LEU A 201 8.07 2.40 1.04
N GLY A 202 7.56 1.85 2.14
CA GLY A 202 8.25 1.70 3.41
C GLY A 202 8.77 0.27 3.58
N GLY A 203 9.84 -0.09 2.88
CA GLY A 203 10.48 -1.42 2.96
C GLY A 203 12.01 -1.33 3.01
N CYS A 204 12.56 -0.18 3.40
CA CYS A 204 13.99 0.12 3.30
C CYS A 204 14.82 -0.40 4.47
N HIS A 205 14.26 -1.19 5.40
CA HIS A 205 14.94 -1.60 6.64
C HIS A 205 16.07 -2.62 6.40
N ASP A 206 15.94 -3.44 5.38
CA ASP A 206 16.98 -4.34 4.85
C ASP A 206 17.24 -4.03 3.36
N ASN A 207 17.72 -4.98 2.54
CA ASN A 207 17.91 -4.81 1.07
C ASN A 207 16.85 -5.56 0.23
N GLY A 208 15.75 -6.03 0.82
CA GLY A 208 14.81 -6.98 0.22
C GLY A 208 14.13 -6.50 -1.07
N TYR A 209 13.96 -5.18 -1.24
CA TYR A 209 13.27 -4.57 -2.39
C TYR A 209 14.20 -3.86 -3.38
N VAL A 210 15.53 -3.88 -3.17
CA VAL A 210 16.48 -3.15 -4.02
C VAL A 210 16.43 -3.63 -5.46
N CYS A 211 16.36 -4.95 -5.68
CA CYS A 211 16.27 -5.53 -7.03
C CYS A 211 15.03 -5.04 -7.79
N ASP A 212 13.86 -5.03 -7.13
CA ASP A 212 12.61 -4.55 -7.71
C ASP A 212 12.70 -3.06 -8.07
N LEU A 213 13.32 -2.26 -7.20
CA LEU A 213 13.54 -0.84 -7.43
C LEU A 213 14.56 -0.58 -8.56
N ASP A 214 15.60 -1.39 -8.71
CA ASP A 214 16.54 -1.27 -9.83
C ASP A 214 15.88 -1.56 -11.19
N ILE A 215 14.94 -2.52 -11.24
CA ILE A 215 14.13 -2.77 -12.44
C ILE A 215 13.31 -1.51 -12.77
N ILE A 216 12.61 -0.96 -11.80
CA ILE A 216 11.80 0.25 -11.98
C ILE A 216 12.65 1.46 -12.41
N LYS A 217 13.84 1.60 -11.83
CA LYS A 217 14.83 2.61 -12.22
C LYS A 217 15.24 2.45 -13.68
N SER A 218 15.44 1.21 -14.15
CA SER A 218 15.84 0.94 -15.54
C SER A 218 14.74 1.26 -16.57
N GLU A 219 13.46 1.16 -16.17
CA GLU A 219 12.30 1.49 -17.00
C GLU A 219 12.06 3.01 -17.13
N GLY A 220 12.57 3.81 -16.18
CA GLY A 220 12.65 5.27 -16.23
C GLY A 220 11.33 6.03 -16.02
N SER A 221 10.23 5.59 -16.63
CA SER A 221 8.93 6.29 -16.57
C SER A 221 8.25 6.25 -15.20
N LEU A 222 8.67 5.32 -14.34
CA LEU A 222 8.06 5.06 -13.03
C LEU A 222 8.84 5.68 -11.87
N GLN A 223 10.07 6.15 -12.10
CA GLN A 223 10.97 6.63 -11.06
C GLN A 223 10.37 7.77 -10.22
N ASP A 224 9.78 8.77 -10.89
CA ASP A 224 9.18 9.95 -10.22
C ASP A 224 7.88 9.63 -9.48
N ARG A 225 7.27 8.47 -9.77
CA ARG A 225 6.03 7.99 -9.13
C ARG A 225 6.30 7.20 -7.85
N ILE A 226 7.56 7.00 -7.46
CA ILE A 226 7.92 6.26 -6.26
C ILE A 226 8.61 7.18 -5.25
N THR A 227 8.21 7.07 -3.99
CA THR A 227 8.89 7.69 -2.85
C THR A 227 9.18 6.65 -1.79
N LEU A 228 10.41 6.61 -1.33
CA LEU A 228 10.86 5.71 -0.28
C LEU A 228 10.59 6.32 1.08
N LEU A 229 9.82 5.62 1.91
CA LEU A 229 9.66 5.96 3.31
C LEU A 229 10.80 5.29 4.07
N LYS A 230 11.81 6.04 4.49
CA LYS A 230 12.97 5.49 5.21
C LYS A 230 12.66 5.28 6.69
N SER A 231 13.12 4.15 7.19
CA SER A 231 13.02 3.76 8.60
C SER A 231 14.22 4.27 9.42
N PHE A 232 14.25 4.03 10.73
CA PHE A 232 15.43 4.34 11.55
C PHE A 232 16.66 3.51 11.16
N GLN A 233 16.45 2.35 10.55
CA GLN A 233 17.46 1.52 9.92
C GLN A 233 17.23 1.53 8.41
N THR A 234 18.27 1.75 7.62
CA THR A 234 18.16 1.73 6.16
C THR A 234 19.21 0.79 5.57
N GLY A 235 18.80 -0.10 4.67
CA GLY A 235 19.68 -0.99 3.93
C GLY A 235 20.74 -0.21 3.15
N ARG A 236 21.97 -0.73 3.13
CA ARG A 236 23.14 0.00 2.60
C ARG A 236 23.00 0.36 1.11
N GLN A 237 22.26 -0.44 0.34
CA GLN A 237 22.13 -0.26 -1.10
C GLN A 237 21.10 0.80 -1.50
N TYR A 238 20.23 1.25 -0.57
CA TYR A 238 19.26 2.30 -0.86
C TYR A 238 19.88 3.68 -1.07
N GLY A 239 21.14 3.89 -0.66
CA GLY A 239 21.85 5.15 -0.89
C GLY A 239 22.15 5.43 -2.36
N ASP A 240 22.27 4.38 -3.18
CA ASP A 240 22.65 4.47 -4.59
C ASP A 240 21.42 4.56 -5.53
N LEU A 241 20.22 4.47 -4.97
CA LEU A 241 18.98 4.51 -5.72
C LEU A 241 18.47 5.95 -5.89
N PRO A 242 18.04 6.34 -7.10
CA PRO A 242 17.70 7.74 -7.40
C PRO A 242 16.25 8.08 -7.06
N PHE A 243 15.68 7.49 -6.00
CA PHE A 243 14.30 7.75 -5.57
C PHE A 243 14.25 8.84 -4.51
N LYS A 244 13.19 9.66 -4.55
CA LYS A 244 12.87 10.58 -3.46
C LYS A 244 12.66 9.77 -2.17
N SER A 245 13.11 10.32 -1.04
CA SER A 245 13.02 9.67 0.25
C SER A 245 12.44 10.60 1.29
N ILE A 246 11.62 10.07 2.20
CA ILE A 246 10.99 10.80 3.31
C ILE A 246 11.19 10.04 4.61
N HIS A 247 11.10 10.75 5.73
CA HIS A 247 11.13 10.16 7.08
C HIS A 247 9.97 10.69 7.89
N LEU A 248 9.35 9.84 8.71
CA LEU A 248 8.22 10.22 9.57
C LEU A 248 8.56 10.01 11.06
N PRO A 249 9.48 10.80 11.63
CA PRO A 249 10.00 10.60 13.00
C PRO A 249 8.97 10.88 14.10
N SER A 250 7.85 11.55 13.77
CA SER A 250 6.74 11.76 14.70
C SER A 250 5.82 10.54 14.84
N LEU A 251 5.96 9.57 13.92
CA LEU A 251 5.07 8.42 13.79
C LEU A 251 5.78 7.09 14.09
N PHE A 252 6.95 6.87 13.48
CA PHE A 252 7.77 5.69 13.70
C PHE A 252 8.89 5.99 14.68
N ARG A 253 9.39 4.94 15.34
CA ARG A 253 10.59 5.05 16.17
C ARG A 253 11.76 5.55 15.33
N THR A 254 12.64 6.33 15.95
CA THR A 254 13.84 6.89 15.32
C THR A 254 15.12 6.13 15.68
N GLN A 255 15.01 5.12 16.55
CA GLN A 255 16.10 4.25 16.97
C GLN A 255 15.56 2.89 17.41
N SER A 256 16.38 1.85 17.29
CA SER A 256 16.08 0.55 17.89
C SER A 256 16.09 0.65 19.42
N LYS A 257 15.29 -0.17 20.09
CA LYS A 257 15.35 -0.31 21.54
C LYS A 257 16.36 -1.39 21.93
N PRO A 258 17.06 -1.26 23.07
CA PRO A 258 17.85 -2.36 23.60
C PRO A 258 16.94 -3.57 23.85
N GLN A 259 17.45 -4.77 23.59
CA GLN A 259 16.78 -6.00 23.98
C GLN A 259 17.02 -6.25 25.46
N LEU A 260 15.98 -6.69 26.17
CA LEU A 260 16.10 -7.17 27.53
C LEU A 260 17.03 -8.39 27.59
N SER A 261 17.85 -8.43 28.63
CA SER A 261 18.64 -9.60 29.01
C SER A 261 17.75 -10.75 29.47
N TYR A 262 18.30 -11.97 29.48
CA TYR A 262 17.59 -13.16 29.94
C TYR A 262 17.09 -13.02 31.39
N SER A 263 17.85 -12.37 32.27
CA SER A 263 17.44 -12.10 33.65
C SER A 263 16.27 -11.14 33.72
N GLU A 264 16.29 -10.06 32.94
CA GLU A 264 15.17 -9.10 32.89
C GLU A 264 13.89 -9.76 32.34
N ILE A 265 14.02 -10.61 31.32
CA ILE A 265 12.89 -11.40 30.80
C ILE A 265 12.38 -12.37 31.87
N TYR A 266 13.26 -13.06 32.57
CA TYR A 266 12.87 -14.01 33.63
C TYR A 266 12.13 -13.31 34.77
N ASP A 267 12.62 -12.15 35.23
CA ASP A 267 11.97 -11.37 36.29
C ASP A 267 10.58 -10.88 35.86
N HIS A 268 10.43 -10.46 34.60
CA HIS A 268 9.13 -10.12 34.00
C HIS A 268 8.16 -11.31 34.00
N VAL A 269 8.59 -12.48 33.51
CA VAL A 269 7.74 -13.68 33.39
C VAL A 269 7.34 -14.21 34.77
N VAL A 270 8.24 -14.17 35.75
CA VAL A 270 8.03 -14.74 37.09
C VAL A 270 7.36 -13.73 38.04
N GLY A 271 7.07 -12.51 37.57
CA GLY A 271 6.35 -11.49 38.34
C GLY A 271 7.17 -10.93 39.52
N ARG A 272 8.49 -11.09 39.50
CA ARG A 272 9.37 -10.47 40.50
C ARG A 272 9.70 -9.06 40.02
N ARG A 273 8.93 -8.06 40.47
CA ARG A 273 9.37 -6.67 40.34
C ARG A 273 10.62 -6.47 41.20
N ALA A 274 11.69 -5.99 40.56
CA ALA A 274 12.80 -5.34 41.25
C ALA A 274 12.32 -4.07 41.98
#